data_AF-A0A2A5EID4-F1
#
_entry.id   AF-A0A2A5EID4-F1
#
_cell.length_a   1.000
_cell.length_b   1.000
_cell.length_c   1.000
_cell.angle_alpha   90.00
_cell.angle_beta   90.00
_cell.angle_gamma   90.00
#
_symmetry.space_group_name_H-M   'P 1'
#
loop_
_entity.id
_entity.type
_entity.pdbx_description
1 polymer ?
#
loop_
_entity_poly.entity_id
_entity_poly.type
_entity_poly.pdbx_seq_one_letter_code
_entity_poly.pdbx_strand_id
1 'polypeptide(L)'
;MKKFIFRGLLLSIVAFAGCIDEAPIIEVPETTDNTQASLAVLSEVLSTFDIIQDLTSRNEFFMKKDASLLPNDVLYIPLDTSYTDGDGIELLLDFGDLGKTPYGLLCKDEKYRAGKIKLSLSKPYTEIDAILKIEFLATHPFYSGDGSVMNKLGGVLSLSRVSDDEVRLQSSKLTVEKEDVLREVFTDLSIHSIKDNGIGLLNDELSFSGEISVTYGELQTTLVTKEPLEKHYTLACAKHIVKGIFDVNQSNSASEIEVDFDPDNDAACDNKVAILINGKRVMYHY
;
A
#
# COMPACT_ATOMS: atom_id res chain seq x y z
N MET A 1 -41.16 27.89 -89.16
CA MET A 1 -40.44 29.11 -88.73
C MET A 1 -39.64 28.80 -87.47
N LYS A 2 -38.32 29.02 -87.56
CA LYS A 2 -37.32 29.36 -86.53
C LYS A 2 -37.53 29.02 -85.04
N LYS A 3 -36.55 28.26 -84.50
CA LYS A 3 -35.73 28.42 -83.26
C LYS A 3 -36.44 29.02 -82.02
N PHE A 4 -36.31 28.44 -80.82
CA PHE A 4 -35.12 28.67 -79.98
C PHE A 4 -34.96 27.63 -78.87
N ILE A 5 -33.69 27.27 -78.67
CA ILE A 5 -33.09 26.48 -77.60
C ILE A 5 -33.14 27.30 -76.31
N PHE A 6 -33.55 26.71 -75.18
CA PHE A 6 -33.05 27.12 -73.87
C PHE A 6 -32.99 25.91 -72.93
N ARG A 7 -31.78 25.35 -72.83
CA ARG A 7 -31.38 24.38 -71.81
C ARG A 7 -31.32 25.12 -70.47
N GLY A 8 -32.33 24.94 -69.63
CA GLY A 8 -32.25 25.27 -68.21
C GLY A 8 -31.52 24.16 -67.47
N LEU A 9 -30.22 24.33 -67.27
CA LEU A 9 -29.40 23.48 -66.42
C LEU A 9 -29.69 23.86 -64.96
N LEU A 10 -30.57 23.11 -64.28
CA LEU A 10 -30.69 23.20 -62.82
C LEU A 10 -29.49 22.45 -62.21
N LEU A 11 -28.50 23.21 -61.75
CA LEU A 11 -27.48 22.72 -60.84
C LEU A 11 -28.15 22.46 -59.48
N SER A 12 -28.51 21.21 -59.19
CA SER A 12 -28.70 20.76 -57.82
C SER A 12 -27.32 20.60 -57.19
N ILE A 13 -26.90 21.61 -56.43
CA ILE A 13 -25.79 21.50 -55.48
C ILE A 13 -26.31 20.62 -54.34
N VAL A 14 -26.04 19.32 -54.41
CA VAL A 14 -26.12 18.44 -53.24
C VAL A 14 -24.89 18.75 -52.40
N ALA A 15 -25.08 19.53 -51.34
CA ALA A 15 -24.09 19.66 -50.29
C ALA A 15 -23.96 18.28 -49.64
N PHE A 16 -22.88 17.56 -49.97
CA PHE A 16 -22.40 16.48 -49.12
C PHE A 16 -22.00 17.11 -47.80
N ALA A 17 -22.90 17.07 -46.82
CA ALA A 17 -22.51 17.14 -45.43
C ALA A 17 -21.60 15.94 -45.21
N GLY A 18 -20.29 16.17 -45.24
CA GLY A 18 -19.31 15.18 -44.83
C GLY A 18 -19.68 14.75 -43.41
N CYS A 19 -19.91 13.46 -43.22
CA CYS A 19 -19.72 12.85 -41.92
C CYS A 19 -18.34 13.31 -41.45
N ILE A 20 -18.32 14.12 -40.39
CA ILE A 20 -17.12 14.26 -39.59
C ILE A 20 -16.92 12.85 -39.07
N ASP A 21 -15.91 12.15 -39.59
CA ASP A 21 -15.41 10.93 -38.98
C ASP A 21 -15.08 11.33 -37.54
N GLU A 22 -15.95 10.99 -36.60
CA GLU A 22 -15.65 11.09 -35.18
C GLU A 22 -14.33 10.35 -35.01
N ALA A 23 -13.32 11.06 -34.51
CA ALA A 23 -12.02 10.47 -34.24
C ALA A 23 -12.27 9.15 -33.50
N PRO A 24 -11.64 8.04 -33.94
CA PRO A 24 -11.93 6.74 -33.37
C PRO A 24 -11.80 6.86 -31.86
N ILE A 25 -12.89 6.53 -31.14
CA ILE A 25 -12.85 6.40 -29.69
C ILE A 25 -11.75 5.38 -29.44
N ILE A 26 -10.62 5.86 -28.90
CA ILE A 26 -9.56 4.98 -28.47
C ILE A 26 -10.15 4.28 -27.24
N GLU A 27 -10.70 3.09 -27.45
CA GLU A 27 -11.01 2.17 -26.37
C GLU A 27 -9.68 1.83 -25.72
N VAL A 28 -9.34 2.54 -24.65
CA VAL A 28 -8.26 2.14 -23.76
C VAL A 28 -8.76 0.89 -23.07
N PRO A 29 -8.15 -0.29 -23.29
CA PRO A 29 -8.58 -1.50 -22.61
C PRO A 29 -8.47 -1.27 -21.10
N GLU A 30 -9.59 -1.41 -20.40
CA GLU A 30 -9.62 -1.32 -18.94
C GLU A 30 -8.89 -2.55 -18.37
N THR A 31 -7.64 -2.35 -17.97
CA THR A 31 -6.80 -3.37 -17.37
C THR A 31 -6.79 -3.20 -15.84
N THR A 32 -6.70 -4.32 -15.12
CA THR A 32 -6.59 -4.30 -13.66
C THR A 32 -5.14 -4.18 -13.19
N ASP A 33 -4.17 -4.20 -14.09
CA ASP A 33 -2.73 -4.32 -13.79
C ASP A 33 -2.21 -3.24 -12.83
N ASN A 34 -2.61 -1.98 -13.03
CA ASN A 34 -2.21 -0.88 -12.15
C ASN A 34 -2.83 -1.01 -10.75
N THR A 35 -4.08 -1.44 -10.68
CA THR A 35 -4.77 -1.71 -9.40
C THR A 35 -4.08 -2.86 -8.67
N GLN A 36 -3.80 -3.97 -9.37
CA GLN A 36 -3.09 -5.12 -8.80
C GLN A 36 -1.69 -4.75 -8.29
N ALA A 37 -0.92 -3.98 -9.08
CA ALA A 37 0.40 -3.50 -8.66
C ALA A 37 0.31 -2.59 -7.43
N SER A 38 -0.72 -1.75 -7.34
CA SER A 38 -0.95 -0.87 -6.19
C SER A 38 -1.36 -1.64 -4.93
N LEU A 39 -2.15 -2.72 -5.07
CA LEU A 39 -2.49 -3.62 -3.97
C LEU A 39 -1.25 -4.36 -3.42
N ALA A 40 -0.34 -4.78 -4.30
CA ALA A 40 0.93 -5.38 -3.87
C ALA A 40 1.78 -4.36 -3.07
N VAL A 41 1.83 -3.10 -3.50
CA VAL A 41 2.52 -2.03 -2.77
C VAL A 41 1.87 -1.77 -1.41
N LEU A 42 0.53 -1.69 -1.34
CA LEU A 42 -0.21 -1.58 -0.08
C LEU A 42 0.15 -2.71 0.88
N SER A 43 0.19 -3.96 0.39
CA SER A 43 0.57 -5.13 1.20
C SER A 43 1.98 -4.98 1.79
N GLU A 44 2.95 -4.43 1.06
CA GLU A 44 4.29 -4.16 1.59
C GLU A 44 4.32 -3.04 2.64
N VAL A 45 3.56 -1.97 2.43
CA VAL A 45 3.44 -0.86 3.39
C VAL A 45 2.82 -1.35 4.69
N LEU A 46 1.69 -2.06 4.62
CA LEU A 46 1.01 -2.59 5.80
C LEU A 46 1.85 -3.66 6.50
N SER A 47 2.46 -4.57 5.76
CA SER A 47 3.35 -5.58 6.35
C SER A 47 4.57 -4.99 7.05
N THR A 48 5.05 -3.83 6.61
CA THR A 48 6.08 -3.08 7.32
C THR A 48 5.52 -2.40 8.57
N PHE A 49 4.34 -1.78 8.48
CA PHE A 49 3.64 -1.25 9.65
C PHE A 49 3.46 -2.32 10.73
N ASP A 50 2.99 -3.52 10.37
CA ASP A 50 2.68 -4.60 11.31
C ASP A 50 3.87 -4.93 12.21
N ILE A 51 5.05 -5.19 11.62
CA ILE A 51 6.24 -5.60 12.39
C ILE A 51 6.77 -4.46 13.27
N ILE A 52 6.60 -3.21 12.84
CA ILE A 52 7.07 -2.06 13.60
C ILE A 52 6.09 -1.77 14.75
N GLN A 53 4.79 -1.77 14.48
CA GLN A 53 3.76 -1.54 15.49
C GLN A 53 3.77 -2.64 16.57
N ASP A 54 3.94 -3.91 16.16
CA ASP A 54 4.11 -5.03 17.09
C ASP A 54 5.32 -4.81 18.02
N LEU A 55 6.43 -4.31 17.46
CA LEU A 55 7.64 -3.98 18.20
C LEU A 55 7.47 -2.79 19.15
N THR A 56 6.83 -1.71 18.71
CA THR A 56 6.83 -0.42 19.41
C THR A 56 5.68 -0.22 20.38
N SER A 57 4.69 -1.11 20.39
CA SER A 57 3.54 -1.09 21.32
C SER A 57 3.88 -1.09 22.83
N ARG A 58 5.17 -1.09 23.23
CA ARG A 58 5.61 -0.97 24.63
C ARG A 58 6.81 -0.04 24.88
N ASN A 59 6.76 0.57 26.08
CA ASN A 59 7.69 1.54 26.67
C ASN A 59 8.92 0.89 27.37
N GLU A 60 8.96 -0.44 27.48
CA GLU A 60 10.15 -1.17 27.95
C GLU A 60 10.86 -1.74 26.73
N PHE A 61 12.01 -1.17 26.38
CA PHE A 61 12.88 -1.56 25.27
C PHE A 61 12.86 -3.09 25.01
N PHE A 62 12.21 -3.47 23.90
CA PHE A 62 12.45 -4.67 23.08
C PHE A 62 12.50 -6.05 23.76
N MET A 63 11.42 -6.50 24.42
CA MET A 63 11.35 -7.89 24.91
C MET A 63 9.99 -8.55 24.72
N LYS A 64 9.72 -9.03 23.50
CA LYS A 64 8.91 -10.24 23.28
C LYS A 64 9.44 -11.01 22.06
N LYS A 65 10.55 -11.72 22.25
CA LYS A 65 11.05 -12.68 21.27
C LYS A 65 10.02 -13.76 20.89
N ASP A 66 9.19 -14.17 21.85
CA ASP A 66 8.31 -15.33 21.67
C ASP A 66 6.87 -14.99 21.23
N ALA A 67 6.39 -13.76 21.44
CA ALA A 67 5.04 -13.31 21.05
C ALA A 67 5.10 -11.98 20.28
N SER A 68 5.90 -11.99 19.22
CA SER A 68 6.05 -10.93 18.22
C SER A 68 5.91 -11.54 16.82
N LEU A 69 5.56 -10.74 15.83
CA LEU A 69 5.64 -11.08 14.40
C LEU A 69 7.09 -11.25 13.92
N LEU A 70 8.05 -10.64 14.62
CA LEU A 70 9.46 -10.76 14.33
C LEU A 70 10.02 -12.11 14.85
N PRO A 71 10.88 -12.79 14.06
CA PRO A 71 11.60 -13.97 14.50
C PRO A 71 12.77 -13.61 15.42
N ASN A 72 13.31 -14.60 16.12
CA ASN A 72 14.38 -14.41 17.11
C ASN A 72 15.74 -14.02 16.50
N ASP A 73 15.91 -14.26 15.20
CA ASP A 73 17.16 -14.00 14.48
C ASP A 73 17.32 -12.54 14.04
N VAL A 74 16.28 -11.71 14.19
CA VAL A 74 16.41 -10.25 13.98
C VAL A 74 17.26 -9.66 15.10
N LEU A 75 18.29 -8.90 14.71
CA LEU A 75 19.13 -8.20 15.68
C LEU A 75 18.57 -6.81 15.96
N TYR A 76 18.54 -6.46 17.24
CA TYR A 76 18.10 -5.16 17.76
C TYR A 76 19.34 -4.41 18.23
N ILE A 77 19.77 -3.40 17.48
CA ILE A 77 21.00 -2.66 17.74
C ILE A 77 20.63 -1.25 18.20
N PRO A 78 20.62 -0.96 19.52
CA PRO A 78 20.34 0.37 20.02
C PRO A 78 21.47 1.33 19.58
N LEU A 79 21.08 2.46 18.99
CA LEU A 79 21.98 3.55 18.59
C LEU A 79 21.91 4.70 19.61
N ASP A 80 20.71 4.99 20.08
CA ASP A 80 20.43 5.90 21.19
C ASP A 80 19.32 5.31 22.07
N THR A 81 19.48 5.41 23.39
CA THR A 81 18.58 4.81 24.38
C THR A 81 18.00 5.80 25.38
N SER A 82 18.29 7.09 25.23
CA SER A 82 17.89 8.12 26.19
C SER A 82 16.84 9.06 25.61
N TYR A 83 15.87 9.45 26.43
CA TYR A 83 15.02 10.61 26.16
C TYR A 83 15.44 11.84 27.00
N THR A 84 16.44 11.69 27.88
CA THR A 84 16.75 12.69 28.91
C THR A 84 17.75 13.75 28.46
N ASP A 85 18.43 13.53 27.33
CA ASP A 85 19.34 14.49 26.70
C ASP A 85 18.61 15.48 25.78
N GLY A 86 17.30 15.32 25.62
CA GLY A 86 16.46 16.19 24.79
C GLY A 86 16.31 15.73 23.34
N ASP A 87 16.92 14.60 23.00
CA ASP A 87 16.72 13.91 21.72
C ASP A 87 15.82 12.65 21.93
N GLY A 88 15.44 12.02 20.81
CA GLY A 88 14.65 10.79 20.82
C GLY A 88 15.54 9.54 20.91
N ILE A 89 14.93 8.36 21.03
CA ILE A 89 15.68 7.09 20.96
C ILE A 89 15.85 6.63 19.51
N GLU A 90 16.91 5.86 19.26
CA GLU A 90 17.22 5.31 17.96
C GLU A 90 17.58 3.82 18.03
N LEU A 91 17.00 3.04 17.13
CA LEU A 91 17.22 1.60 17.01
C LEU A 91 17.48 1.22 15.56
N LEU A 92 18.42 0.32 15.33
CA LEU A 92 18.57 -0.35 14.05
C LEU A 92 18.08 -1.79 14.16
N LEU A 93 17.11 -2.16 13.32
CA LEU A 93 16.70 -3.54 13.10
C LEU A 93 17.55 -4.13 11.97
N ASP A 94 18.17 -5.28 12.21
CA ASP A 94 19.00 -5.98 11.23
C ASP A 94 18.41 -7.38 10.96
N PHE A 95 17.93 -7.57 9.72
CA PHE A 95 17.38 -8.82 9.23
C PHE A 95 18.44 -9.70 8.54
N GLY A 96 19.70 -9.27 8.54
CA GLY A 96 20.79 -9.93 7.83
C GLY A 96 20.82 -9.60 6.33
N ASP A 97 21.75 -10.22 5.62
CA ASP A 97 21.92 -10.00 4.18
C ASP A 97 20.81 -10.64 3.35
N LEU A 98 20.56 -10.12 2.14
CA LEU A 98 19.58 -10.67 1.19
C LEU A 98 19.83 -12.16 0.88
N GLY A 99 21.10 -12.57 0.85
CA GLY A 99 21.48 -13.97 0.73
C GLY A 99 21.11 -14.63 -0.61
N LYS A 100 20.70 -15.90 -0.54
CA LYS A 100 20.26 -16.72 -1.68
C LYS A 100 18.84 -17.20 -1.44
N THR A 101 18.13 -17.60 -2.50
CA THR A 101 16.76 -18.11 -2.41
C THR A 101 16.61 -19.31 -1.44
N PRO A 102 15.61 -19.31 -0.52
CA PRO A 102 14.69 -18.20 -0.26
C PRO A 102 15.44 -17.01 0.36
N TYR A 103 15.29 -15.85 -0.27
CA TYR A 103 16.01 -14.64 0.08
C TYR A 103 15.57 -14.12 1.44
N GLY A 104 16.50 -13.64 2.25
CA GLY A 104 16.24 -13.07 3.56
C GLY A 104 15.78 -14.06 4.62
N LEU A 105 15.35 -13.49 5.75
CA LEU A 105 14.89 -14.18 6.93
C LEU A 105 13.37 -14.31 6.92
N LEU A 106 12.86 -15.53 7.10
CA LEU A 106 11.42 -15.80 7.23
C LEU A 106 10.90 -15.27 8.59
N CYS A 107 9.96 -14.35 8.56
CA CYS A 107 9.25 -13.85 9.73
C CYS A 107 7.98 -14.66 10.02
N LYS A 108 7.36 -14.43 11.20
CA LYS A 108 6.19 -15.21 11.65
C LYS A 108 4.89 -14.81 10.96
N ASP A 109 4.89 -13.70 10.24
CA ASP A 109 3.82 -13.29 9.32
C ASP A 109 3.98 -13.89 7.90
N GLU A 110 4.88 -14.86 7.76
CA GLU A 110 5.19 -15.59 6.51
C GLU A 110 5.84 -14.75 5.41
N LYS A 111 6.24 -13.51 5.70
CA LYS A 111 7.07 -12.70 4.79
C LYS A 111 8.55 -12.90 5.07
N TYR A 112 9.34 -12.86 4.00
CA TYR A 112 10.78 -12.82 4.07
C TYR A 112 11.27 -11.37 4.09
N ARG A 113 12.26 -11.08 4.93
CA ARG A 113 12.85 -9.75 5.08
C ARG A 113 14.36 -9.80 5.11
N ALA A 114 15.02 -8.79 4.56
CA ALA A 114 16.46 -8.65 4.59
C ALA A 114 16.89 -7.18 4.66
N GLY A 115 18.15 -6.94 5.02
CA GLY A 115 18.70 -5.60 5.18
C GLY A 115 18.34 -4.97 6.52
N LYS A 116 18.31 -3.63 6.56
CA LYS A 116 18.19 -2.91 7.83
C LYS A 116 17.16 -1.79 7.78
N ILE A 117 16.48 -1.59 8.90
CA ILE A 117 15.55 -0.47 9.12
C ILE A 117 16.07 0.35 10.31
N LYS A 118 16.18 1.66 10.15
CA LYS A 118 16.44 2.57 11.26
C LYS A 118 15.13 3.11 11.80
N LEU A 119 14.93 3.00 13.10
CA LEU A 119 13.81 3.55 13.83
C LEU A 119 14.29 4.72 14.68
N SER A 120 13.58 5.85 14.63
CA SER A 120 13.84 7.01 15.49
C SER A 120 12.53 7.47 16.12
N LEU A 121 12.46 7.49 17.44
CA LEU A 121 11.23 7.77 18.20
C LEU A 121 11.42 9.03 19.04
N SER A 122 10.55 10.03 18.85
CA SER A 122 10.71 11.37 19.44
C SER A 122 10.46 11.45 20.95
N LYS A 123 9.61 10.57 21.48
CA LYS A 123 9.22 10.44 22.90
C LYS A 123 8.55 9.07 23.09
N PRO A 124 8.27 8.61 24.32
CA PRO A 124 7.61 7.31 24.53
C PRO A 124 6.40 7.09 23.61
N TYR A 125 6.36 5.96 22.88
CA TYR A 125 5.39 5.73 21.80
C TYR A 125 3.92 5.73 22.27
N THR A 126 3.70 5.47 23.55
CA THR A 126 2.38 5.52 24.18
C THR A 126 1.86 6.94 24.40
N GLU A 127 2.72 7.96 24.34
CA GLU A 127 2.35 9.36 24.53
C GLU A 127 1.77 9.97 23.26
N ILE A 128 0.73 10.80 23.43
CA ILE A 128 0.17 11.59 22.33
C ILE A 128 1.25 12.50 21.72
N ASP A 129 1.18 12.68 20.40
CA ASP A 129 2.18 13.37 19.58
C ASP A 129 3.55 12.68 19.54
N ALA A 130 3.67 11.42 19.98
CA ALA A 130 4.85 10.63 19.69
C ALA A 130 4.97 10.36 18.20
N ILE A 131 6.17 10.54 17.66
CA ILE A 131 6.47 10.33 16.24
C ILE A 131 7.57 9.28 16.15
N LEU A 132 7.22 8.14 15.55
CA LEU A 132 8.15 7.09 15.18
C LEU A 132 8.46 7.21 13.68
N LYS A 133 9.71 7.48 13.34
CA LYS A 133 10.21 7.44 11.96
C LYS A 133 10.81 6.08 11.67
N ILE A 134 10.45 5.54 10.50
CA ILE A 134 10.95 4.30 9.93
C ILE A 134 11.73 4.70 8.68
N GLU A 135 13.05 4.68 8.77
CA GLU A 135 13.96 5.10 7.72
C GLU A 135 14.60 3.89 7.02
N PHE A 136 14.42 3.82 5.70
CA PHE A 136 15.04 2.80 4.85
C PHE A 136 16.38 3.32 4.31
N LEU A 137 17.47 2.81 4.88
CA LEU A 137 18.82 3.32 4.60
C LEU A 137 19.35 2.86 3.24
N ALA A 138 19.81 3.78 2.41
CA ALA A 138 20.42 3.44 1.11
C ALA A 138 21.72 2.62 1.24
N THR A 139 22.45 2.77 2.36
CA THR A 139 23.70 2.02 2.63
C THR A 139 23.46 0.57 3.00
N HIS A 140 22.27 0.25 3.53
CA HIS A 140 21.86 -1.09 3.90
C HIS A 140 20.39 -1.28 3.50
N PRO A 141 20.11 -1.45 2.19
CA PRO A 141 18.75 -1.43 1.67
C PRO A 141 17.88 -2.50 2.34
N PHE A 142 16.67 -2.13 2.71
CA PHE A 142 15.68 -3.06 3.25
C PHE A 142 14.88 -3.72 2.12
N TYR A 143 14.64 -5.02 2.27
CA TYR A 143 13.87 -5.83 1.34
C TYR A 143 12.77 -6.60 2.07
N SER A 144 11.60 -6.72 1.44
CA SER A 144 10.46 -7.50 1.93
C SER A 144 9.73 -8.20 0.77
N GLY A 145 9.30 -9.46 0.97
CA GLY A 145 8.60 -10.22 -0.05
C GLY A 145 8.32 -11.67 0.34
N ASP A 146 8.20 -12.55 -0.66
CA ASP A 146 7.84 -13.98 -0.47
C ASP A 146 9.06 -14.92 -0.43
N GLY A 147 10.27 -14.37 -0.44
CA GLY A 147 11.54 -15.12 -0.46
C GLY A 147 11.99 -15.55 -1.85
N SER A 148 11.12 -15.49 -2.86
CA SER A 148 11.48 -15.66 -4.27
C SER A 148 11.58 -14.30 -4.99
N VAL A 149 10.62 -13.42 -4.71
CA VAL A 149 10.53 -12.05 -5.21
C VAL A 149 10.56 -11.11 -4.02
N MET A 150 11.50 -10.17 -4.06
CA MET A 150 11.77 -9.23 -2.96
C MET A 150 11.59 -7.81 -3.48
N ASN A 151 10.80 -7.01 -2.77
CA ASN A 151 10.63 -5.59 -3.01
C ASN A 151 11.65 -4.83 -2.17
N LYS A 152 12.35 -3.87 -2.78
CA LYS A 152 13.25 -2.97 -2.06
C LYS A 152 12.49 -1.71 -1.66
N LEU A 153 12.54 -1.37 -0.37
CA LEU A 153 11.91 -0.17 0.16
C LEU A 153 12.97 0.93 0.35
N GLY A 154 12.58 2.17 0.08
CA GLY A 154 13.43 3.36 0.24
C GLY A 154 12.63 4.54 0.77
N GLY A 155 13.28 5.52 1.40
CA GLY A 155 12.62 6.72 1.92
C GLY A 155 12.21 6.58 3.39
N VAL A 156 11.10 7.23 3.78
CA VAL A 156 10.65 7.31 5.17
C VAL A 156 9.16 7.02 5.31
N LEU A 157 8.81 6.17 6.27
CA LEU A 157 7.47 6.07 6.85
C LEU A 157 7.47 6.71 8.24
N SER A 158 6.36 7.27 8.66
CA SER A 158 6.19 7.93 9.96
C SER A 158 4.87 7.52 10.58
N LEU A 159 4.93 7.11 11.84
CA LEU A 159 3.79 6.78 12.68
C LEU A 159 3.66 7.87 13.74
N SER A 160 2.52 8.55 13.77
CA SER A 160 2.22 9.59 14.75
C SER A 160 1.07 9.15 15.65
N ARG A 161 1.28 9.15 16.96
CA ARG A 161 0.24 8.84 17.95
C ARG A 161 -0.72 10.03 18.05
N VAL A 162 -1.97 9.84 17.63
CA VAL A 162 -2.99 10.91 17.61
C VAL A 162 -3.84 10.88 18.88
N SER A 163 -4.22 9.70 19.34
CA SER A 163 -4.99 9.47 20.57
C SER A 163 -4.56 8.14 21.22
N ASP A 164 -5.28 7.70 22.25
CA ASP A 164 -5.02 6.40 22.89
C ASP A 164 -5.33 5.21 21.95
N ASP A 165 -6.23 5.40 21.01
CA ASP A 165 -6.74 4.38 20.09
C ASP A 165 -6.39 4.64 18.62
N GLU A 166 -5.77 5.79 18.28
CA GLU A 166 -5.44 6.17 16.91
C GLU A 166 -3.93 6.41 16.70
N VAL A 167 -3.40 5.80 15.64
CA VAL A 167 -2.09 6.10 15.06
C VAL A 167 -2.26 6.50 13.61
N ARG A 168 -1.56 7.54 13.19
CA ARG A 168 -1.53 7.99 11.79
C ARG A 168 -0.25 7.55 11.10
N LEU A 169 -0.37 6.81 10.01
CA LEU A 169 0.71 6.36 9.14
C LEU A 169 0.84 7.28 7.93
N GLN A 170 2.01 7.88 7.77
CA GLN A 170 2.31 8.80 6.68
C GLN A 170 3.65 8.45 6.03
N SER A 171 3.79 8.69 4.73
CA SER A 171 5.07 8.55 4.04
C SER A 171 5.68 9.90 3.70
N SER A 172 7.01 9.97 3.70
CA SER A 172 7.78 11.03 3.06
C SER A 172 8.77 10.40 2.08
N LYS A 173 8.55 10.63 0.77
CA LYS A 173 9.39 10.09 -0.32
C LYS A 173 9.57 8.57 -0.25
N LEU A 174 8.51 7.85 0.13
CA LEU A 174 8.55 6.40 0.15
C LEU A 174 8.63 5.88 -1.29
N THR A 175 9.46 4.86 -1.50
CA THR A 175 9.61 4.16 -2.76
C THR A 175 9.57 2.66 -2.55
N VAL A 176 8.96 1.96 -3.51
CA VAL A 176 8.94 0.50 -3.57
C VAL A 176 9.42 0.09 -4.95
N GLU A 177 10.54 -0.63 -4.99
CA GLU A 177 11.19 -1.10 -6.20
C GLU A 177 11.02 -2.61 -6.31
N LYS A 178 10.40 -3.06 -7.41
CA LYS A 178 10.20 -4.47 -7.74
C LYS A 178 10.69 -4.72 -9.16
N GLU A 179 11.63 -5.64 -9.34
CA GLU A 179 12.18 -6.00 -10.66
C GLU A 179 12.58 -4.77 -11.50
N ASP A 180 13.36 -3.87 -10.89
CA ASP A 180 13.82 -2.58 -11.47
C ASP A 180 12.70 -1.57 -11.78
N VAL A 181 11.44 -1.87 -11.42
CA VAL A 181 10.32 -0.94 -11.52
C VAL A 181 10.16 -0.20 -10.20
N LEU A 182 10.65 1.05 -10.17
CA LEU A 182 10.51 1.97 -9.05
C LEU A 182 9.12 2.61 -9.03
N ARG A 183 8.43 2.52 -7.90
CA ARG A 183 7.16 3.19 -7.65
C ARG A 183 7.32 4.18 -6.50
N GLU A 184 6.85 5.39 -6.69
CA GLU A 184 6.72 6.37 -5.61
C GLU A 184 5.42 6.14 -4.86
N VAL A 185 5.47 6.23 -3.53
CA VAL A 185 4.33 5.93 -2.68
C VAL A 185 4.06 7.12 -1.77
N PHE A 186 2.82 7.59 -1.81
CA PHE A 186 2.26 8.48 -0.82
C PHE A 186 1.22 7.70 -0.01
N THR A 187 1.25 7.80 1.31
CA THR A 187 0.23 7.21 2.19
C THR A 187 -0.14 8.21 3.27
N ASP A 188 -1.42 8.22 3.61
CA ASP A 188 -1.98 8.93 4.75
C ASP A 188 -3.15 8.10 5.29
N LEU A 189 -2.87 7.26 6.29
CA LEU A 189 -3.81 6.31 6.88
C LEU A 189 -3.97 6.59 8.38
N SER A 190 -5.21 6.76 8.82
CA SER A 190 -5.59 6.63 10.23
C SER A 190 -5.84 5.17 10.57
N ILE A 191 -5.25 4.72 11.67
CA ILE A 191 -5.27 3.33 12.13
C ILE A 191 -5.88 3.32 13.52
N HIS A 192 -7.03 2.69 13.68
CA HIS A 192 -7.76 2.62 14.95
C HIS A 192 -7.70 1.22 15.55
N SER A 193 -7.56 1.15 16.88
CA SER A 193 -7.71 -0.10 17.61
C SER A 193 -9.20 -0.44 17.78
N ILE A 194 -9.62 -1.59 17.24
CA ILE A 194 -10.96 -2.17 17.46
C ILE A 194 -10.93 -3.03 18.73
N LYS A 195 -9.85 -3.81 18.88
CA LYS A 195 -9.63 -4.71 20.01
C LYS A 195 -8.16 -4.80 20.34
N ASP A 196 -7.84 -4.52 21.60
CA ASP A 196 -6.52 -4.58 22.19
C ASP A 196 -6.42 -5.79 23.14
N ASN A 197 -5.53 -6.74 22.84
CA ASN A 197 -5.24 -7.92 23.65
C ASN A 197 -3.95 -7.76 24.47
N GLY A 198 -3.47 -6.53 24.61
CA GLY A 198 -2.44 -6.12 25.53
C GLY A 198 -1.12 -5.78 24.84
N ILE A 199 -0.27 -6.77 24.62
CA ILE A 199 1.14 -6.52 24.29
C ILE A 199 1.48 -7.08 22.92
N GLY A 200 2.01 -6.23 22.05
CA GLY A 200 2.22 -6.56 20.64
C GLY A 200 0.91 -6.44 19.88
N LEU A 201 0.93 -6.81 18.61
CA LEU A 201 -0.28 -6.87 17.78
C LEU A 201 -0.97 -8.22 17.86
N LEU A 202 -0.33 -9.26 18.40
CA LEU A 202 -0.87 -10.61 18.31
C LEU A 202 -2.26 -10.74 18.97
N ASN A 203 -3.24 -11.13 18.15
CA ASN A 203 -4.69 -11.23 18.40
C ASN A 203 -5.47 -9.92 18.41
N ASP A 204 -4.82 -8.78 18.18
CA ASP A 204 -5.50 -7.49 18.04
C ASP A 204 -6.34 -7.43 16.77
N GLU A 205 -7.27 -6.48 16.77
CA GLU A 205 -8.09 -6.15 15.61
C GLU A 205 -7.93 -4.64 15.37
N LEU A 206 -7.46 -4.26 14.18
CA LEU A 206 -7.25 -2.87 13.79
C LEU A 206 -8.07 -2.53 12.55
N SER A 207 -8.56 -1.30 12.48
CA SER A 207 -9.12 -0.72 11.25
C SER A 207 -8.19 0.33 10.65
N PHE A 208 -8.21 0.44 9.33
CA PHE A 208 -7.39 1.36 8.54
C PHE A 208 -8.31 2.20 7.65
N SER A 209 -8.13 3.51 7.63
CA SER A 209 -8.91 4.45 6.80
C SER A 209 -8.02 5.57 6.29
N GLY A 210 -8.25 6.02 5.06
CA GLY A 210 -7.48 7.07 4.42
C GLY A 210 -7.12 6.70 2.99
N GLU A 211 -5.95 7.12 2.53
CA GLU A 211 -5.53 6.93 1.15
C GLU A 211 -4.08 6.45 1.01
N ILE A 212 -3.85 5.73 -0.08
CA ILE A 212 -2.53 5.40 -0.59
C ILE A 212 -2.50 5.70 -2.09
N SER A 213 -1.51 6.47 -2.51
CA SER A 213 -1.24 6.77 -3.92
C SER A 213 0.06 6.12 -4.35
N VAL A 214 0.02 5.45 -5.48
CA VAL A 214 1.17 4.78 -6.10
C VAL A 214 1.39 5.40 -7.47
N THR A 215 2.59 5.93 -7.68
CA THR A 215 2.98 6.62 -8.92
C THR A 215 4.07 5.84 -9.64
N TYR A 216 3.90 5.65 -10.95
CA TYR A 216 4.89 5.07 -11.86
C TYR A 216 4.94 5.88 -13.15
N GLY A 217 6.05 6.60 -13.37
CA GLY A 217 6.15 7.54 -14.48
C GLY A 217 5.09 8.65 -14.37
N GLU A 218 4.24 8.78 -15.39
CA GLU A 218 3.12 9.73 -15.41
C GLU A 218 1.79 9.13 -14.89
N LEU A 219 1.77 7.83 -14.59
CA LEU A 219 0.58 7.13 -14.11
C LEU A 219 0.52 7.17 -12.59
N GLN A 220 -0.62 7.58 -12.04
CA GLN A 220 -0.91 7.56 -10.61
C GLN A 220 -2.18 6.75 -10.38
N THR A 221 -2.13 5.85 -9.41
CA THR A 221 -3.28 5.11 -8.90
C THR A 221 -3.44 5.42 -7.42
N THR A 222 -4.61 5.94 -7.03
CA THR A 222 -4.94 6.30 -5.67
C THR A 222 -6.06 5.40 -5.16
N LEU A 223 -5.78 4.64 -4.11
CA LEU A 223 -6.75 3.83 -3.37
C LEU A 223 -7.25 4.66 -2.18
N VAL A 224 -8.55 4.93 -2.12
CA VAL A 224 -9.20 5.70 -1.05
C VAL A 224 -10.21 4.81 -0.34
N THR A 225 -10.10 4.67 0.98
CA THR A 225 -11.02 3.80 1.73
C THR A 225 -12.44 4.34 1.64
N LYS A 226 -13.35 3.54 1.07
CA LYS A 226 -14.79 3.75 1.11
C LYS A 226 -15.39 3.13 2.36
N GLU A 227 -14.91 1.94 2.71
CA GLU A 227 -15.16 1.27 3.99
C GLU A 227 -13.81 0.97 4.63
N PRO A 228 -13.65 1.18 5.96
CA PRO A 228 -12.40 0.89 6.65
C PRO A 228 -11.91 -0.53 6.37
N LEU A 229 -10.63 -0.68 6.08
CA LEU A 229 -10.02 -2.01 6.01
C LEU A 229 -9.90 -2.54 7.42
N GLU A 230 -10.15 -3.82 7.64
CA GLU A 230 -9.90 -4.46 8.92
C GLU A 230 -8.86 -5.57 8.79
N LYS A 231 -8.02 -5.70 9.82
CA LYS A 231 -7.06 -6.78 9.95
C LYS A 231 -7.20 -7.44 11.31
N HIS A 232 -7.15 -8.76 11.32
CA HIS A 232 -7.12 -9.57 12.53
C HIS A 232 -5.72 -10.17 12.69
N TYR A 233 -5.02 -9.83 13.77
CA TYR A 233 -3.62 -10.20 13.96
C TYR A 233 -3.44 -11.55 14.64
N THR A 234 -4.22 -12.56 14.24
CA THR A 234 -3.84 -13.94 14.56
C THR A 234 -2.67 -14.36 13.66
N LEU A 235 -1.84 -15.33 14.06
CA LEU A 235 -0.67 -15.74 13.26
C LEU A 235 -1.05 -16.15 11.82
N ALA A 236 -2.20 -16.81 11.65
CA ALA A 236 -2.67 -17.26 10.33
C ALA A 236 -3.25 -16.11 9.48
N CYS A 237 -3.52 -14.95 10.07
CA CYS A 237 -4.31 -13.89 9.45
C CYS A 237 -3.59 -12.54 9.37
N ALA A 238 -2.48 -12.37 10.11
CA ALA A 238 -1.77 -11.09 10.22
C ALA A 238 -1.34 -10.50 8.86
N LYS A 239 -1.07 -11.35 7.86
CA LYS A 239 -0.69 -10.92 6.50
C LYS A 239 -1.89 -10.50 5.63
N HIS A 240 -3.12 -10.70 6.09
CA HIS A 240 -4.34 -10.52 5.32
C HIS A 240 -5.16 -9.33 5.82
N ILE A 241 -5.79 -8.63 4.87
CA ILE A 241 -6.94 -7.74 5.13
C ILE A 241 -8.18 -8.62 5.02
N VAL A 242 -9.00 -8.64 6.08
CA VAL A 242 -10.15 -9.55 6.18
C VAL A 242 -11.44 -8.95 5.60
N LYS A 243 -11.54 -7.62 5.55
CA LYS A 243 -12.66 -6.90 4.95
C LYS A 243 -12.32 -5.42 4.73
N GLY A 244 -13.17 -4.74 3.99
CA GLY A 244 -13.07 -3.32 3.67
C GLY A 244 -13.17 -3.09 2.17
N ILE A 245 -13.34 -1.82 1.78
CA ILE A 245 -13.55 -1.44 0.38
C ILE A 245 -12.69 -0.23 0.04
N PHE A 246 -11.92 -0.33 -1.04
CA PHE A 246 -11.31 0.83 -1.69
C PHE A 246 -12.13 1.28 -2.89
N ASP A 247 -12.23 2.59 -3.04
CA ASP A 247 -12.43 3.24 -4.33
C ASP A 247 -11.06 3.52 -4.97
N VAL A 248 -10.92 3.30 -6.27
CA VAL A 248 -9.65 3.35 -6.99
C VAL A 248 -9.72 4.39 -8.09
N ASN A 249 -8.97 5.47 -7.89
CA ASN A 249 -8.83 6.56 -8.84
C ASN A 249 -7.54 6.42 -9.65
N GLN A 250 -7.64 6.28 -10.97
CA GLN A 250 -6.49 6.21 -11.87
C GLN A 250 -6.39 7.49 -12.70
N SER A 251 -5.19 8.09 -12.79
CA SER A 251 -5.00 9.40 -13.44
C SER A 251 -5.38 9.44 -14.92
N ASN A 252 -5.40 8.29 -15.59
CA ASN A 252 -5.69 8.15 -17.01
C ASN A 252 -7.01 7.40 -17.30
N SER A 253 -7.84 7.17 -16.28
CA SER A 253 -9.11 6.46 -16.45
C SER A 253 -10.28 7.23 -15.84
N ALA A 254 -11.45 7.08 -16.47
CA ALA A 254 -12.73 7.55 -15.93
C ALA A 254 -13.61 6.39 -15.40
N SER A 255 -13.07 5.16 -15.38
CA SER A 255 -13.79 4.00 -14.88
C SER A 255 -14.05 4.12 -13.38
N GLU A 256 -15.22 3.66 -12.96
CA GLU A 256 -15.50 3.42 -11.54
C GLU A 256 -14.86 2.07 -11.16
N ILE A 257 -13.82 2.12 -10.32
CA ILE A 257 -13.07 0.93 -9.91
C ILE A 257 -13.15 0.78 -8.40
N GLU A 258 -13.65 -0.36 -7.93
CA GLU A 258 -13.68 -0.69 -6.51
C GLU A 258 -12.89 -1.97 -6.24
N VAL A 259 -12.27 -2.05 -5.07
CA VAL A 259 -11.64 -3.27 -4.56
C VAL A 259 -12.32 -3.65 -3.26
N ASP A 260 -12.99 -4.81 -3.27
CA ASP A 260 -13.67 -5.42 -2.13
C ASP A 260 -12.81 -6.57 -1.58
N PHE A 261 -12.42 -6.44 -0.30
CA PHE A 261 -11.59 -7.41 0.41
C PHE A 261 -12.37 -8.56 1.07
N ASP A 262 -13.71 -8.49 1.13
CA ASP A 262 -14.54 -9.58 1.63
C ASP A 262 -15.62 -9.98 0.59
N PRO A 263 -15.19 -10.45 -0.59
CA PRO A 263 -16.08 -10.70 -1.71
C PRO A 263 -17.19 -11.72 -1.43
N ASP A 264 -16.98 -12.63 -0.48
CA ASP A 264 -17.90 -13.70 -0.12
C ASP A 264 -18.66 -13.42 1.20
N ASN A 265 -18.38 -12.29 1.86
CA ASN A 265 -18.94 -11.89 3.17
C ASN A 265 -18.69 -12.94 4.27
N ASP A 266 -17.49 -13.50 4.32
CA ASP A 266 -17.07 -14.50 5.30
C ASP A 266 -15.90 -14.05 6.18
N ALA A 267 -15.35 -12.86 5.92
CA ALA A 267 -14.17 -12.31 6.60
C ALA A 267 -13.00 -13.31 6.65
N ALA A 268 -12.79 -14.04 5.55
CA ALA A 268 -11.72 -15.03 5.45
C ALA A 268 -10.33 -14.41 5.57
N CYS A 269 -9.42 -15.17 6.18
CA CYS A 269 -8.00 -14.86 6.23
C CYS A 269 -7.32 -15.36 4.96
N ASP A 270 -7.62 -14.72 3.83
CA ASP A 270 -7.02 -15.04 2.53
C ASP A 270 -6.63 -13.76 1.77
N ASN A 271 -6.11 -13.93 0.56
CA ASN A 271 -5.71 -12.84 -0.31
C ASN A 271 -6.70 -12.61 -1.46
N LYS A 272 -7.94 -13.07 -1.32
CA LYS A 272 -8.95 -13.00 -2.37
C LYS A 272 -9.67 -11.66 -2.31
N VAL A 273 -9.66 -10.94 -3.43
CA VAL A 273 -10.38 -9.68 -3.59
C VAL A 273 -11.27 -9.72 -4.83
N ALA A 274 -12.31 -8.91 -4.82
CA ALA A 274 -13.07 -8.58 -6.02
C ALA A 274 -12.69 -7.19 -6.50
N ILE A 275 -12.21 -7.08 -7.74
CA ILE A 275 -12.03 -5.80 -8.42
C ILE A 275 -13.27 -5.58 -9.29
N LEU A 276 -14.06 -4.57 -8.98
CA LEU A 276 -15.22 -4.16 -9.76
C LEU A 276 -14.80 -3.02 -10.68
N ILE A 277 -15.02 -3.15 -11.99
CA ILE A 277 -14.77 -2.09 -12.98
C ILE A 277 -16.07 -1.85 -13.73
N ASN A 278 -16.67 -0.66 -13.57
CA ASN A 278 -17.95 -0.30 -14.21
C ASN A 278 -19.02 -1.39 -14.03
N GLY A 279 -19.10 -1.97 -12.82
CA GLY A 279 -20.02 -3.06 -12.46
C GLY A 279 -19.62 -4.46 -12.93
N LYS A 280 -18.51 -4.64 -13.66
CA LYS A 280 -17.95 -5.96 -13.99
C LYS A 280 -17.00 -6.42 -12.89
N ARG A 281 -17.22 -7.62 -12.38
CA ARG A 281 -16.44 -8.20 -11.27
C ARG A 281 -15.35 -9.13 -11.78
N VAL A 282 -14.12 -8.93 -11.31
CA VAL A 282 -12.96 -9.82 -11.53
C VAL A 282 -12.42 -10.26 -10.18
N MET A 283 -12.22 -11.57 -10.01
CA MET A 283 -11.62 -12.12 -8.79
C MET A 283 -10.09 -12.13 -8.94
N TYR A 284 -9.39 -11.67 -7.90
CA TYR A 284 -7.93 -11.56 -7.88
C TYR A 284 -7.37 -12.09 -6.56
N HIS A 285 -6.14 -12.63 -6.60
CA HIS A 285 -5.39 -13.02 -5.42
C HIS A 285 -4.10 -12.20 -5.38
N TYR A 286 -3.94 -11.37 -4.33
CA TYR A 286 -2.85 -10.39 -4.23
C TYR A 286 -1.68 -10.83 -3.32
#